data_AF-A0A341BW77-F1
#
_entry.id   AF-A0A341BW77-F1
#
_cell.length_a   1.000
_cell.length_b   1.000
_cell.length_c   1.000
_cell.angle_alpha   90.00
_cell.angle_beta   90.00
_cell.angle_gamma   90.00
#
_symmetry.space_group_name_H-M   'P 1'
#
loop_
_entity.id
_entity.type
_entity.pdbx_description
1 polymer ?
#
loop_
_entity_poly.entity_id
_entity_poly.type
_entity_poly.pdbx_seq_one_letter_code
_entity_poly.pdbx_strand_id
1 'polypeptide(L)'
;MEDRRESEVKIFCSKNILGILGFSCVIAVVALLALGLTQNKPLPENVKFGIVLDAGSSHTNLYIYKWPAEKENDTGVVTQIEECKVKGPGISEFAQKLSEIDIYLSACMERARKVIPASQHTETPVYLGATAGMRLLRMENERLADKILAAVANSISSYPFDFQGARIITGQEEGAYGWITINYLLGRFTQKLSWFNLKPSEGDTQETYGALDLGGASTQITFVPRNETTESSNNTLHFRLYGKNYGVYTHSFLCYGKDQALLQKLSKDLQGTNGTIRDPCFNSGYRRKMNMSDLYESPCIRRFEATFPFLPFPEVEIRGIGNYQQCQRSILQLFNTSYCPYSSCSFNGIFLPPLQGNFGAFSAFYYVMEFLNLTSEEQSTHKKMISTLEKFCSQPWEELQMYFGEVKEKYLSEYCFSGTYILALLLNGYHFTAESWKDIHFMGKVRSTSVGWTLGYMLNLTNMIPSEEPLSTPLSHSTYVFLMVLFSLILVIVVVIGIFIFHKPSYFWKDMV
;
A
#
# COMPACT_ATOMS: atom_id res chain seq x y z
N MET A 1 89.32 9.23 -29.48
CA MET A 1 88.63 8.18 -28.66
C MET A 1 87.55 8.82 -27.78
N GLU A 2 87.70 10.09 -27.36
CA GLU A 2 86.61 10.89 -26.74
C GLU A 2 85.30 10.96 -27.56
N ASP A 3 85.38 11.27 -28.85
CA ASP A 3 84.21 11.59 -29.69
C ASP A 3 83.21 10.42 -29.83
N ARG A 4 83.72 9.18 -29.79
CA ARG A 4 82.90 7.96 -29.82
C ARG A 4 82.21 7.70 -28.48
N ARG A 5 82.87 8.06 -27.37
CA ARG A 5 82.38 7.90 -26.00
C ARG A 5 81.30 8.93 -25.68
N GLU A 6 81.44 10.17 -26.17
CA GLU A 6 80.39 11.20 -26.11
C GLU A 6 79.14 10.81 -26.91
N SER A 7 79.32 10.24 -28.11
CA SER A 7 78.21 9.78 -28.96
C SER A 7 77.41 8.64 -28.31
N GLU A 8 78.08 7.67 -27.67
CA GLU A 8 77.43 6.58 -26.95
C GLU A 8 76.66 7.05 -25.71
N VAL A 9 77.22 8.00 -24.94
CA VAL A 9 76.53 8.64 -23.80
C VAL A 9 75.30 9.43 -24.26
N LYS A 10 75.41 10.12 -25.42
CA LYS A 10 74.30 10.86 -26.06
C LYS A 10 73.11 9.97 -26.43
N ILE A 11 73.41 8.83 -27.04
CA ILE A 11 72.40 7.84 -27.45
C ILE A 11 71.80 7.14 -26.23
N PHE A 12 72.61 6.82 -25.21
CA PHE A 12 72.16 6.16 -23.98
C PHE A 12 71.20 7.04 -23.17
N CYS A 13 71.55 8.31 -22.94
CA CYS A 13 70.69 9.26 -22.23
C CYS A 13 69.42 9.59 -23.02
N SER A 14 69.48 9.75 -24.35
CA SER A 14 68.29 9.97 -25.19
C SER A 14 67.30 8.80 -25.13
N LYS A 15 67.79 7.55 -25.20
CA LYS A 15 66.95 6.35 -25.05
C LYS A 15 66.31 6.23 -23.67
N ASN A 16 67.06 6.53 -22.61
CA ASN A 16 66.53 6.49 -21.25
C ASN A 16 65.49 7.59 -20.99
N ILE A 17 65.74 8.81 -21.48
CA ILE A 17 64.78 9.93 -21.38
C ILE A 17 63.50 9.62 -22.16
N LEU A 18 63.61 9.07 -23.38
CA LEU A 18 62.44 8.69 -24.17
C LEU A 18 61.66 7.54 -23.51
N GLY A 19 62.35 6.60 -22.86
CA GLY A 19 61.75 5.55 -22.03
C GLY A 19 60.99 6.11 -20.82
N ILE A 20 61.57 7.07 -20.11
CA ILE A 20 60.94 7.75 -18.96
C ILE A 20 59.72 8.56 -19.42
N LEU A 21 59.81 9.29 -20.54
CA LEU A 21 58.69 10.04 -21.11
C LEU A 21 57.57 9.11 -21.58
N GLY A 22 57.92 8.00 -22.23
CA GLY A 22 56.96 6.97 -22.63
C GLY A 22 56.21 6.37 -21.43
N PHE A 23 56.94 6.01 -20.37
CA PHE A 23 56.34 5.50 -19.13
C PHE A 23 55.46 6.55 -18.43
N SER A 24 55.90 7.81 -18.39
CA SER A 24 55.14 8.92 -17.82
C SER A 24 53.85 9.21 -18.59
N CYS A 25 53.89 9.09 -19.93
CA CYS A 25 52.72 9.20 -20.79
C CYS A 25 51.69 8.11 -20.48
N VAL A 26 52.14 6.85 -20.37
CA VAL A 26 51.28 5.72 -20.01
C VAL A 26 50.64 5.92 -18.64
N ILE A 27 51.40 6.37 -17.63
CA ILE A 27 50.87 6.67 -16.29
C ILE A 27 49.81 7.77 -16.35
N ALA A 28 50.06 8.87 -17.07
CA ALA A 28 49.11 9.97 -17.18
C ALA A 28 47.79 9.52 -17.85
N VAL A 29 47.87 8.69 -18.91
CA VAL A 29 46.69 8.10 -19.56
C VAL A 29 45.93 7.18 -18.60
N VAL A 30 46.64 6.28 -17.90
CA VAL A 30 46.03 5.38 -16.92
C VAL A 30 45.36 6.17 -15.78
N ALA A 31 45.98 7.25 -15.31
CA ALA A 31 45.41 8.13 -14.29
C ALA A 31 44.14 8.84 -14.77
N LEU A 32 44.13 9.39 -16.00
CA LEU A 32 42.95 10.00 -16.60
C LEU A 32 41.81 8.99 -16.78
N LEU A 33 42.12 7.79 -17.26
CA LEU A 33 41.13 6.71 -17.40
C LEU A 33 40.60 6.27 -16.03
N ALA A 34 41.47 6.07 -15.04
CA ALA A 34 41.07 5.68 -13.70
C ALA A 34 40.19 6.75 -13.05
N LEU A 35 40.53 8.04 -13.18
CA LEU A 35 39.72 9.15 -12.66
C LEU A 35 38.36 9.23 -13.38
N GLY A 36 38.34 9.14 -14.70
CA GLY A 36 37.11 9.15 -15.48
C GLY A 36 36.20 7.98 -15.12
N LEU A 37 36.75 6.77 -14.98
CA LEU A 37 36.00 5.56 -14.64
C LEU A 37 35.52 5.53 -13.19
N THR A 38 36.33 6.02 -12.24
CA THR A 38 35.94 6.05 -10.82
C THR A 38 34.93 7.15 -10.52
N GLN A 39 35.04 8.32 -11.14
CA GLN A 39 34.10 9.42 -10.94
C GLN A 39 32.74 9.17 -11.61
N ASN A 40 32.74 8.55 -12.80
CA ASN A 40 31.51 8.26 -13.55
C ASN A 40 30.93 6.86 -13.27
N LYS A 41 31.47 6.14 -12.27
CA LYS A 41 30.87 4.89 -11.85
C LYS A 41 29.46 5.20 -11.30
N PRO A 42 28.39 4.53 -11.78
CA PRO A 42 27.08 4.74 -11.21
C PRO A 42 27.14 4.46 -9.71
N LEU A 43 26.72 5.44 -8.91
CA LEU A 43 26.59 5.25 -7.48
C LEU A 43 25.55 4.14 -7.26
N PRO A 44 25.77 3.23 -6.29
CA PRO A 44 24.73 2.29 -5.92
C PRO A 44 23.47 3.08 -5.53
N GLU A 45 22.30 2.62 -5.97
CA GLU A 45 21.03 3.23 -5.57
C GLU A 45 20.94 3.21 -4.04
N ASN A 46 20.94 4.39 -3.40
CA ASN A 46 20.71 4.50 -1.96
C ASN A 46 19.21 4.30 -1.70
N VAL A 47 18.79 3.04 -1.63
CA VAL A 47 17.37 2.68 -1.44
C VAL A 47 17.18 1.96 -0.13
N LYS A 48 16.05 2.25 0.50
CA LYS A 48 15.55 1.55 1.67
C LYS A 48 14.33 0.72 1.28
N PHE A 49 14.13 -0.35 2.04
CA PHE A 49 13.01 -1.27 1.87
C PHE A 49 12.17 -1.29 3.13
N GLY A 50 10.94 -1.76 3.02
CA GLY A 50 10.12 -2.06 4.18
C GLY A 50 9.02 -3.05 3.84
N ILE A 51 8.65 -3.88 4.81
CA ILE A 51 7.66 -4.95 4.66
C ILE A 51 6.48 -4.66 5.57
N VAL A 52 5.26 -4.75 5.03
CA VAL A 52 4.02 -4.67 5.82
C VAL A 52 3.15 -5.87 5.50
N LEU A 53 2.80 -6.62 6.54
CA LEU A 53 1.78 -7.67 6.48
C LEU A 53 0.44 -7.07 6.92
N ASP A 54 -0.51 -7.04 5.99
CA ASP A 54 -1.91 -6.73 6.26
C ASP A 54 -2.66 -8.00 6.64
N ALA A 55 -2.92 -8.18 7.93
CA ALA A 55 -3.66 -9.30 8.47
C ALA A 55 -5.14 -8.95 8.60
N GLY A 56 -5.83 -8.97 7.46
CA GLY A 56 -7.27 -8.75 7.34
C GLY A 56 -8.11 -9.92 7.87
N SER A 57 -9.42 -9.69 8.02
CA SER A 57 -10.36 -10.73 8.48
C SER A 57 -10.45 -11.93 7.53
N SER A 58 -10.33 -11.70 6.23
CA SER A 58 -10.57 -12.74 5.22
C SER A 58 -9.28 -13.35 4.67
N HIS A 59 -8.15 -12.64 4.76
CA HIS A 59 -6.86 -13.05 4.23
C HIS A 59 -5.72 -12.20 4.82
N THR A 60 -4.48 -12.69 4.70
CA THR A 60 -3.27 -11.91 4.97
C THR A 60 -2.53 -11.62 3.66
N ASN A 61 -2.09 -10.38 3.44
CA ASN A 61 -1.22 -10.00 2.32
C ASN A 61 0.09 -9.42 2.84
N LEU A 62 1.20 -9.78 2.22
CA LEU A 62 2.52 -9.18 2.45
C LEU A 62 2.82 -8.21 1.30
N TYR A 63 3.19 -6.98 1.66
CA TYR A 63 3.62 -5.94 0.73
C TYR A 63 5.08 -5.60 0.97
N ILE A 64 5.84 -5.46 -0.11
CA ILE A 64 7.22 -4.97 -0.07
C ILE A 64 7.25 -3.61 -0.76
N TYR A 65 7.80 -2.63 -0.05
CA TYR A 65 7.98 -1.27 -0.50
C TYR A 65 9.46 -0.93 -0.64
N LYS A 66 9.78 -0.01 -1.57
CA LYS A 66 11.09 0.64 -1.68
C LYS A 66 10.95 2.15 -1.81
N TRP A 67 11.90 2.90 -1.29
CA TRP A 67 12.02 4.34 -1.49
C TRP A 67 13.51 4.75 -1.53
N PRO A 68 13.86 5.87 -2.21
CA PRO A 68 15.17 6.49 -2.06
C PRO A 68 15.41 6.85 -0.59
N ALA A 69 16.64 6.69 -0.09
CA ALA A 69 16.97 7.07 1.29
C ALA A 69 16.90 8.59 1.50
N GLU A 70 17.06 9.36 0.43
CA GLU A 70 16.72 10.78 0.40
C GLU A 70 15.20 10.99 0.48
N LYS A 71 14.77 12.02 1.21
CA LYS A 71 13.34 12.31 1.44
C LYS A 71 12.92 13.64 0.87
N GLU A 72 11.63 13.74 0.53
CA GLU A 72 11.00 15.00 0.15
C GLU A 72 10.25 15.57 1.35
N ASN A 73 10.77 16.65 1.94
CA ASN A 73 10.18 17.30 3.13
C ASN A 73 9.88 16.30 4.26
N ASP A 74 10.89 15.51 4.63
CA ASP A 74 10.86 14.45 5.65
C ASP A 74 10.05 13.19 5.30
N THR A 75 9.26 13.19 4.21
CA THR A 75 8.47 12.05 3.77
C THR A 75 9.10 11.35 2.57
N GLY A 76 9.18 10.01 2.60
CA GLY A 76 9.73 9.21 1.51
C GLY A 76 8.81 9.12 0.29
N VAL A 77 9.38 8.97 -0.91
CA VAL A 77 8.62 8.65 -2.14
C VAL A 77 8.58 7.13 -2.29
N VAL A 78 7.58 6.52 -1.66
CA VAL A 78 7.43 5.06 -1.53
C VAL A 78 6.80 4.43 -2.76
N THR A 79 7.36 3.31 -3.21
CA THR A 79 6.84 2.50 -4.34
C THR A 79 6.67 1.04 -3.92
N GLN A 80 5.54 0.43 -4.30
CA GLN A 80 5.33 -1.01 -4.10
C GLN A 80 6.12 -1.79 -5.14
N ILE A 81 6.86 -2.81 -4.71
CA ILE A 81 7.64 -3.67 -5.61
C ILE A 81 7.14 -5.11 -5.69
N GLU A 82 6.47 -5.61 -4.65
CA GLU A 82 5.94 -6.98 -4.63
C GLU A 82 4.71 -7.05 -3.72
N GLU A 83 3.80 -7.97 -4.05
CA GLU A 83 2.65 -8.34 -3.24
C GLU A 83 2.55 -9.87 -3.18
N CYS A 84 2.36 -10.41 -1.98
CA CYS A 84 2.18 -11.84 -1.77
C CYS A 84 0.96 -12.10 -0.90
N LYS A 85 -0.08 -12.70 -1.50
CA LYS A 85 -1.25 -13.18 -0.78
C LYS A 85 -0.96 -14.50 -0.09
N VAL A 86 -1.07 -14.52 1.23
CA VAL A 86 -0.90 -15.73 2.03
C VAL A 86 -2.07 -16.68 1.75
N LYS A 87 -1.78 -17.98 1.60
CA LYS A 87 -2.81 -19.00 1.36
C LYS A 87 -3.52 -19.33 2.66
N GLY A 88 -4.84 -19.15 2.69
CA GLY A 88 -5.68 -19.48 3.84
C GLY A 88 -6.55 -18.30 4.26
N PRO A 89 -7.23 -18.41 5.42
CA PRO A 89 -8.05 -17.34 5.97
C PRO A 89 -7.19 -16.24 6.63
N GLY A 90 -7.83 -15.27 7.28
CA GLY A 90 -7.15 -14.33 8.16
C GLY A 90 -6.58 -15.01 9.42
N ILE A 91 -5.66 -14.33 10.11
CA ILE A 91 -4.96 -14.91 11.28
C ILE A 91 -5.87 -15.20 12.47
N SER A 92 -7.06 -14.59 12.56
CA SER A 92 -8.03 -14.83 13.65
C SER A 92 -8.54 -16.27 13.68
N GLU A 93 -8.55 -16.96 12.53
CA GLU A 93 -8.98 -18.36 12.43
C GLU A 93 -7.96 -19.37 13.00
N PHE A 94 -6.75 -18.92 13.35
CA PHE A 94 -5.69 -19.77 13.89
C PHE A 94 -5.75 -19.93 15.42
N ALA A 95 -6.83 -19.48 16.05
CA ALA A 95 -7.10 -19.60 17.48
C ALA A 95 -6.74 -20.97 18.08
N GLN A 96 -7.11 -22.05 17.40
CA GLN A 96 -6.88 -23.42 17.88
C GLN A 96 -5.67 -24.11 17.22
N LYS A 97 -4.94 -23.40 16.33
CA LYS A 97 -3.91 -23.96 15.44
C LYS A 97 -2.65 -23.08 15.40
N LEU A 98 -2.24 -22.56 16.56
CA LEU A 98 -1.13 -21.61 16.67
C LEU A 98 0.18 -22.13 16.08
N SER A 99 0.43 -23.45 16.14
CA SER A 99 1.62 -24.09 15.55
C SER A 99 1.67 -24.03 14.03
N GLU A 100 0.53 -23.78 13.35
CA GLU A 100 0.47 -23.70 11.89
C GLU A 100 0.82 -22.29 11.36
N ILE A 101 0.91 -21.27 12.22
CA ILE A 101 1.16 -19.88 11.82
C ILE A 101 2.51 -19.73 11.10
N ASP A 102 3.53 -20.48 11.53
CA ASP A 102 4.84 -20.43 10.90
C ASP A 102 4.81 -20.92 9.45
N ILE A 103 4.18 -22.08 9.24
CA ILE A 103 3.97 -22.66 7.92
C ILE A 103 3.08 -21.74 7.06
N TYR A 104 2.05 -21.15 7.67
CA TYR A 104 1.12 -20.23 7.01
C TYR A 104 1.85 -19.00 6.43
N LEU A 105 2.74 -18.36 7.19
CA LEU A 105 3.48 -17.16 6.73
C LEU A 105 4.68 -17.49 5.83
N SER A 106 5.24 -18.70 5.94
CA SER A 106 6.52 -19.08 5.36
C SER A 106 6.69 -18.74 3.87
N ALA A 107 5.70 -19.04 3.04
CA ALA A 107 5.79 -18.85 1.59
C ALA A 107 5.99 -17.38 1.19
N CYS A 108 5.29 -16.46 1.85
CA CYS A 108 5.41 -15.03 1.54
C CYS A 108 6.65 -14.40 2.18
N MET A 109 7.03 -14.84 3.39
CA MET A 109 8.25 -14.37 4.05
C MET A 109 9.52 -14.83 3.29
N GLU A 110 9.55 -16.08 2.81
CA GLU A 110 10.63 -16.56 1.91
C GLU A 110 10.66 -15.80 0.59
N ARG A 111 9.50 -15.39 0.06
CA ARG A 111 9.46 -14.54 -1.13
C ARG A 111 10.10 -13.18 -0.84
N ALA A 112 9.79 -12.56 0.29
CA ALA A 112 10.41 -11.30 0.69
C ALA A 112 11.93 -11.42 0.82
N ARG A 113 12.42 -12.51 1.45
CA ARG A 113 13.87 -12.80 1.58
C ARG A 113 14.58 -12.92 0.23
N LYS A 114 13.90 -13.39 -0.81
CA LYS A 114 14.44 -13.51 -2.17
C LYS A 114 14.39 -12.21 -2.97
N VAL A 115 13.37 -11.38 -2.73
CA VAL A 115 13.18 -10.11 -3.46
C VAL A 115 14.12 -9.02 -2.94
N ILE A 116 14.34 -8.96 -1.62
CA ILE A 116 15.17 -7.93 -1.00
C ILE A 116 16.65 -8.38 -1.02
N PRO A 117 17.61 -7.50 -1.39
CA PRO A 117 19.03 -7.84 -1.36
C PRO A 117 19.52 -8.23 0.03
N ALA A 118 20.39 -9.25 0.12
CA ALA A 118 20.88 -9.78 1.40
C ALA A 118 21.58 -8.73 2.28
N SER A 119 22.26 -7.74 1.68
CA SER A 119 22.90 -6.64 2.39
C SER A 119 21.93 -5.66 3.06
N GLN A 120 20.65 -5.68 2.66
CA GLN A 120 19.60 -4.80 3.15
C GLN A 120 18.67 -5.50 4.15
N HIS A 121 18.82 -6.82 4.36
CA HIS A 121 17.91 -7.62 5.19
C HIS A 121 17.80 -7.07 6.61
N THR A 122 18.93 -6.90 7.30
CA THR A 122 18.97 -6.46 8.70
C THR A 122 18.48 -5.04 8.94
N GLU A 123 18.45 -4.19 7.91
CA GLU A 123 17.96 -2.80 7.97
C GLU A 123 16.51 -2.66 7.49
N THR A 124 15.94 -3.72 6.90
CA THR A 124 14.58 -3.67 6.35
C THR A 124 13.58 -3.91 7.49
N PRO A 125 12.79 -2.91 7.90
CA PRO A 125 11.79 -3.11 8.92
C PRO A 125 10.62 -3.97 8.39
N VAL A 126 10.13 -4.87 9.23
CA VAL A 126 8.94 -5.69 8.97
C VAL A 126 7.89 -5.48 10.07
N TYR A 127 6.67 -5.21 9.64
CA TYR A 127 5.51 -4.97 10.51
C TYR A 127 4.37 -5.91 10.15
N LEU A 128 3.57 -6.27 11.14
CA LEU A 128 2.24 -6.83 10.91
C LEU A 128 1.17 -5.96 11.57
N GLY A 129 0.22 -5.50 10.78
CA GLY A 129 -0.99 -4.84 11.25
C GLY A 129 -2.19 -5.74 11.04
N ALA A 130 -2.85 -6.14 12.12
CA ALA A 130 -4.11 -6.86 12.07
C ALA A 130 -5.29 -5.89 12.19
N THR A 131 -6.35 -6.12 11.42
CA THR A 131 -7.50 -5.22 11.35
C THR A 131 -8.73 -5.78 12.08
N ALA A 132 -9.93 -5.56 11.56
CA ALA A 132 -11.18 -5.85 12.25
C ALA A 132 -11.38 -7.31 12.67
N GLY A 133 -10.84 -8.30 11.92
CA GLY A 133 -10.94 -9.71 12.31
C GLY A 133 -10.32 -9.98 13.68
N MET A 134 -9.11 -9.46 13.93
CA MET A 134 -8.47 -9.57 15.24
C MET A 134 -9.08 -8.64 16.29
N ARG A 135 -9.70 -7.51 15.90
CA ARG A 135 -10.49 -6.69 16.84
C ARG A 135 -11.68 -7.49 17.38
N LEU A 136 -12.41 -8.20 16.52
CA LEU A 136 -13.51 -9.08 16.91
C LEU A 136 -13.02 -10.19 17.83
N LEU A 137 -11.94 -10.88 17.45
CA LEU A 137 -11.36 -11.93 18.31
C LEU A 137 -10.94 -11.38 19.67
N ARG A 138 -10.31 -10.20 19.73
CA ARG A 138 -9.90 -9.59 21.01
C ARG A 138 -11.10 -9.23 21.90
N MET A 139 -12.20 -8.77 21.30
CA MET A 139 -13.45 -8.51 22.04
C MET A 139 -14.07 -9.78 22.62
N GLU A 140 -13.86 -10.92 21.95
CA GLU A 140 -14.34 -12.22 22.42
C GLU A 140 -13.40 -12.85 23.45
N ASN A 141 -12.11 -12.87 23.15
CA ASN A 141 -11.06 -13.50 23.94
C ASN A 141 -9.71 -12.81 23.73
N GLU A 142 -9.44 -11.81 24.57
CA GLU A 142 -8.20 -11.02 24.53
C GLU A 142 -6.94 -11.88 24.62
N ARG A 143 -6.91 -12.85 25.55
CA ARG A 143 -5.75 -13.74 25.74
C ARG A 143 -5.44 -14.57 24.50
N LEU A 144 -6.48 -14.95 23.75
CA LEU A 144 -6.33 -15.71 22.51
C LEU A 144 -5.80 -14.84 21.39
N ALA A 145 -6.30 -13.61 21.26
CA ALA A 145 -5.75 -12.64 20.31
C ALA A 145 -4.26 -12.38 20.57
N ASP A 146 -3.86 -12.21 21.83
CA ASP A 146 -2.46 -12.02 22.23
C ASP A 146 -1.59 -13.23 21.90
N LYS A 147 -2.10 -14.46 22.12
CA LYS A 147 -1.40 -15.70 21.75
C LYS A 147 -1.16 -15.79 20.24
N ILE A 148 -2.13 -15.40 19.42
CA ILE A 148 -1.97 -15.37 17.96
C ILE A 148 -0.91 -14.33 17.56
N LEU A 149 -0.98 -13.11 18.12
CA LEU A 149 0.02 -12.07 17.85
C LEU A 149 1.44 -12.50 18.27
N ALA A 150 1.58 -13.19 19.41
CA ALA A 150 2.85 -13.72 19.87
C ALA A 150 3.39 -14.82 18.93
N ALA A 151 2.54 -15.74 18.46
CA ALA A 151 2.94 -16.76 17.50
C ALA A 151 3.37 -16.16 16.15
N VAL A 152 2.64 -15.14 15.68
CA VAL A 152 3.02 -14.35 14.49
C VAL A 152 4.36 -13.65 14.70
N ALA A 153 4.54 -12.98 15.84
CA ALA A 153 5.79 -12.30 16.17
C ALA A 153 6.98 -13.26 16.17
N ASN A 154 6.81 -14.44 16.77
CA ASN A 154 7.85 -15.49 16.79
C ASN A 154 8.20 -15.98 15.37
N SER A 155 7.20 -16.20 14.52
CA SER A 155 7.45 -16.62 13.12
C SER A 155 8.18 -15.55 12.32
N ILE A 156 7.71 -14.29 12.36
CA ILE A 156 8.34 -13.19 11.62
C ILE A 156 9.77 -12.92 12.12
N SER A 157 10.00 -13.00 13.43
CA SER A 157 11.33 -12.79 14.04
C SER A 157 12.37 -13.86 13.66
N SER A 158 11.95 -14.98 13.08
CA SER A 158 12.88 -16.00 12.57
C SER A 158 13.54 -15.62 11.24
N TYR A 159 13.03 -14.59 10.55
CA TYR A 159 13.55 -14.08 9.29
C TYR A 159 14.60 -12.98 9.52
N PRO A 160 15.55 -12.76 8.57
CA PRO A 160 16.66 -11.83 8.76
C PRO A 160 16.28 -10.34 8.61
N PHE A 161 15.04 -9.98 8.95
CA PHE A 161 14.52 -8.62 8.86
C PHE A 161 14.45 -7.96 10.23
N ASP A 162 14.39 -6.63 10.25
CA ASP A 162 14.23 -5.86 11.48
C ASP A 162 12.75 -5.90 11.92
N PHE A 163 12.41 -6.82 12.82
CA PHE A 163 11.03 -6.97 13.28
C PHE A 163 10.63 -5.85 14.24
N GLN A 164 9.69 -5.02 13.78
CA GLN A 164 9.24 -3.83 14.50
C GLN A 164 7.93 -4.04 15.27
N GLY A 165 7.27 -5.19 15.09
CA GLY A 165 6.12 -5.60 15.88
C GLY A 165 4.93 -6.10 15.08
N ALA A 166 4.08 -6.86 15.78
CA ALA A 166 2.79 -7.35 15.30
C ALA A 166 1.69 -6.81 16.23
N ARG A 167 0.77 -6.01 15.71
CA ARG A 167 -0.29 -5.38 16.53
C ARG A 167 -1.64 -5.32 15.82
N ILE A 168 -2.70 -5.16 16.62
CA ILE A 168 -4.03 -4.82 16.11
C ILE A 168 -4.09 -3.31 15.93
N ILE A 169 -4.20 -2.83 14.69
CA ILE A 169 -4.35 -1.40 14.42
C ILE A 169 -5.76 -0.94 14.79
N THR A 170 -5.91 0.32 15.21
CA THR A 170 -7.23 0.91 15.46
C THR A 170 -8.01 1.12 14.16
N GLY A 171 -9.33 1.24 14.25
CA GLY A 171 -10.16 1.49 13.08
C GLY A 171 -9.88 2.85 12.42
N GLN A 172 -9.58 3.86 13.24
CA GLN A 172 -9.19 5.19 12.79
C GLN A 172 -7.84 5.16 12.06
N GLU A 173 -6.85 4.42 12.58
CA GLU A 173 -5.57 4.23 11.88
C GLU A 173 -5.76 3.58 10.50
N GLU A 174 -6.53 2.50 10.42
CA GLU A 174 -6.82 1.80 9.16
C GLU A 174 -7.43 2.74 8.11
N GLY A 175 -8.45 3.51 8.50
CA GLY A 175 -9.10 4.50 7.63
C GLY A 175 -8.17 5.63 7.21
N ALA A 176 -7.43 6.22 8.17
CA ALA A 176 -6.50 7.31 7.92
C ALA A 176 -5.33 6.90 7.02
N TYR A 177 -4.73 5.73 7.25
CA TYR A 177 -3.66 5.25 6.38
C TYR A 177 -4.19 4.91 4.97
N GLY A 178 -5.41 4.41 4.83
CA GLY A 178 -6.07 4.26 3.53
C GLY A 178 -6.24 5.60 2.80
N TRP A 179 -6.63 6.66 3.52
CA TRP A 179 -6.70 8.03 3.00
C TRP A 179 -5.34 8.58 2.57
N ILE A 180 -4.27 8.31 3.33
CA ILE A 180 -2.90 8.67 2.94
C ILE A 180 -2.53 7.96 1.63
N THR A 181 -2.77 6.65 1.53
CA THR A 181 -2.46 5.87 0.33
C THR A 181 -3.09 6.45 -0.93
N ILE A 182 -4.41 6.70 -0.93
CA ILE A 182 -5.09 7.19 -2.15
C ILE A 182 -4.57 8.55 -2.57
N ASN A 183 -4.34 9.46 -1.62
CA ASN A 183 -3.92 10.82 -1.90
C ASN A 183 -2.46 10.87 -2.35
N TYR A 184 -1.62 10.01 -1.80
CA TYR A 184 -0.26 9.81 -2.28
C TYR A 184 -0.24 9.28 -3.73
N LEU A 185 -0.98 8.22 -4.02
CA LEU A 185 -1.00 7.60 -5.35
C LEU A 185 -1.60 8.55 -6.42
N LEU A 186 -2.56 9.39 -6.04
CA LEU A 186 -3.14 10.44 -6.88
C LEU A 186 -2.26 11.70 -6.97
N GLY A 187 -1.18 11.79 -6.20
CA GLY A 187 -0.27 12.95 -6.19
C GLY A 187 -0.86 14.22 -5.58
N ARG A 188 -1.74 14.08 -4.57
CA ARG A 188 -2.43 15.19 -3.89
C ARG A 188 -1.62 15.83 -2.76
N PHE A 189 -0.53 15.20 -2.33
CA PHE A 189 0.34 15.73 -1.28
C PHE A 189 1.51 16.56 -1.80
N THR A 190 1.98 16.28 -3.01
CA THR A 190 3.13 17.00 -3.59
C THR A 190 2.64 18.19 -4.40
N GLN A 191 3.06 19.38 -4.00
CA GLN A 191 3.11 20.50 -4.95
C GLN A 191 4.10 20.05 -6.02
N LYS A 192 3.64 19.73 -7.22
CA LYS A 192 4.55 19.87 -8.36
C LYS A 192 5.03 21.31 -8.32
N LEU A 193 6.28 21.51 -7.90
CA LEU A 193 7.06 22.67 -8.30
C LEU A 193 7.08 22.63 -9.82
N SER A 194 6.07 23.24 -10.42
CA SER A 194 6.05 23.54 -11.83
C SER A 194 7.04 24.67 -12.00
N TRP A 195 8.31 24.32 -12.13
CA TRP A 195 9.39 25.24 -12.50
C TRP A 195 9.17 25.86 -13.90
N PHE A 196 8.11 25.43 -14.61
CA PHE A 196 7.61 26.03 -15.85
C PHE A 196 6.33 26.87 -15.70
N ASN A 197 5.65 26.92 -14.54
CA ASN A 197 4.50 27.80 -14.35
C ASN A 197 4.92 29.04 -13.55
N LEU A 198 5.33 30.08 -14.27
CA LEU A 198 5.40 31.46 -13.79
C LEU A 198 3.99 31.96 -13.44
N LYS A 199 3.46 31.48 -12.30
CA LYS A 199 2.48 32.09 -11.39
C LYS A 199 1.94 30.98 -10.48
N PRO A 200 2.30 30.95 -9.19
CA PRO A 200 1.45 30.27 -8.22
C PRO A 200 0.15 31.07 -8.17
N SER A 201 -0.97 30.48 -8.61
CA SER A 201 -2.27 31.05 -8.29
C SER A 201 -2.45 30.93 -6.78
N GLU A 202 -2.39 32.06 -6.07
CA GLU A 202 -2.83 32.16 -4.68
C GLU A 202 -4.26 31.58 -4.61
N GLY A 203 -4.40 30.40 -3.99
CA GLY A 203 -5.69 29.75 -3.76
C GLY A 203 -5.80 28.27 -4.12
N ASP A 204 -4.83 27.65 -4.82
CA ASP A 204 -4.94 26.24 -5.22
C ASP A 204 -4.47 25.30 -4.09
N THR A 205 -5.22 25.24 -2.99
CA THR A 205 -5.10 24.11 -2.06
C THR A 205 -5.63 22.88 -2.79
N GLN A 206 -4.75 22.05 -3.34
CA GLN A 206 -5.17 20.78 -3.95
C GLN A 206 -6.07 20.01 -2.97
N GLU A 207 -7.35 19.88 -3.33
CA GLU A 207 -8.30 19.12 -2.54
C GLU A 207 -7.90 17.64 -2.52
N THR A 208 -7.82 17.08 -1.32
CA THR A 208 -7.57 15.66 -1.11
C THR A 208 -8.84 14.85 -1.35
N TYR A 209 -8.71 13.63 -1.87
CA TYR A 209 -9.82 12.69 -1.95
C TYR A 209 -10.17 12.17 -0.55
N GLY A 210 -11.44 11.90 -0.29
CA GLY A 210 -11.89 11.02 0.78
C GLY A 210 -11.61 9.55 0.44
N ALA A 211 -11.54 8.70 1.45
CA ALA A 211 -11.31 7.26 1.35
C ALA A 211 -12.51 6.50 1.90
N LEU A 212 -12.98 5.52 1.13
CA LEU A 212 -14.01 4.55 1.52
C LEU A 212 -13.41 3.15 1.42
N ASP A 213 -13.29 2.47 2.56
CA ASP A 213 -12.77 1.11 2.63
C ASP A 213 -13.88 0.15 3.09
N LEU A 214 -13.96 -1.02 2.47
CA LEU A 214 -14.88 -2.08 2.84
C LEU A 214 -14.14 -3.42 2.90
N GLY A 215 -14.01 -3.93 4.12
CA GLY A 215 -13.49 -5.25 4.40
C GLY A 215 -14.61 -6.26 4.70
N GLY A 216 -14.20 -7.45 5.16
CA GLY A 216 -15.12 -8.49 5.62
C GLY A 216 -15.76 -8.16 6.98
N ALA A 217 -14.99 -7.54 7.89
CA ALA A 217 -15.43 -7.28 9.26
C ALA A 217 -15.70 -5.82 9.64
N SER A 218 -15.17 -4.84 8.91
CA SER A 218 -15.48 -3.41 9.10
C SER A 218 -15.54 -2.66 7.78
N THR A 219 -16.02 -1.42 7.84
CA THR A 219 -15.93 -0.42 6.78
C THR A 219 -15.48 0.91 7.37
N GLN A 220 -14.79 1.73 6.58
CA GLN A 220 -14.21 2.99 7.01
C GLN A 220 -14.60 4.10 6.04
N ILE A 221 -14.80 5.29 6.59
CA ILE A 221 -14.95 6.53 5.84
C ILE A 221 -14.01 7.56 6.43
N THR A 222 -13.19 8.18 5.57
CA THR A 222 -12.14 9.09 5.99
C THR A 222 -11.99 10.24 5.01
N PHE A 223 -12.04 11.50 5.47
CA PHE A 223 -11.86 12.67 4.60
C PHE A 223 -11.52 13.92 5.44
N VAL A 224 -11.02 14.96 4.78
CA VAL A 224 -10.81 16.27 5.41
C VAL A 224 -12.14 17.04 5.37
N PRO A 225 -12.78 17.39 6.51
CA PRO A 225 -14.01 18.19 6.51
C PRO A 225 -13.74 19.68 6.22
N ARG A 226 -14.77 20.45 5.83
CA ARG A 226 -14.65 21.91 5.59
C ARG A 226 -14.32 22.70 6.84
N ASN A 227 -15.00 22.35 7.93
CA ASN A 227 -14.87 23.03 9.21
C ASN A 227 -13.86 22.27 10.07
N GLU A 228 -12.88 22.98 10.62
CA GLU A 228 -11.88 22.41 11.51
C GLU A 228 -12.46 22.00 12.88
N THR A 229 -13.56 22.62 13.30
CA THR A 229 -14.28 22.27 14.52
C THR A 229 -15.18 21.06 14.28
N THR A 230 -14.75 19.89 14.73
CA THR A 230 -15.55 18.67 14.67
C THR A 230 -16.39 18.52 15.93
N GLU A 231 -17.67 18.14 15.78
CA GLU A 231 -18.54 17.84 16.93
C GLU A 231 -18.14 16.53 17.65
N SER A 232 -17.19 15.78 17.07
CA SER A 232 -16.64 14.55 17.62
C SER A 232 -15.11 14.53 17.44
N SER A 233 -14.40 15.15 18.37
CA SER A 233 -12.93 15.20 18.39
C SER A 233 -12.27 13.82 18.35
N ASN A 234 -12.91 12.79 18.93
CA ASN A 234 -12.41 11.41 18.94
C ASN A 234 -12.32 10.75 17.55
N ASN A 235 -12.98 11.34 16.54
CA ASN A 235 -12.97 10.88 15.16
C ASN A 235 -12.09 11.76 14.27
N THR A 236 -11.19 12.57 14.85
CA THR A 236 -10.25 13.43 14.11
C THR A 236 -8.83 12.99 14.40
N LEU A 237 -8.06 12.70 13.34
CA LEU A 237 -6.63 12.42 13.44
C LEU A 237 -5.82 13.51 12.72
N HIS A 238 -4.65 13.82 13.27
CA HIS A 238 -3.75 14.82 12.72
C HIS A 238 -2.48 14.19 12.17
N PHE A 239 -2.11 14.57 10.95
CA PHE A 239 -0.90 14.10 10.28
C PHE A 239 -0.11 15.27 9.74
N ARG A 240 1.22 15.11 9.68
CA ARG A 240 2.11 16.00 8.93
C ARG A 240 2.74 15.20 7.80
N LEU A 241 2.43 15.57 6.55
CA LEU A 241 2.88 14.87 5.35
C LEU A 241 3.46 15.89 4.38
N TYR A 242 4.69 15.67 3.90
CA TYR A 242 5.41 16.57 3.00
C TYR A 242 5.42 18.04 3.47
N GLY A 243 5.57 18.25 4.78
CA GLY A 243 5.58 19.57 5.41
C GLY A 243 4.21 20.22 5.69
N LYS A 244 3.09 19.61 5.26
CA LYS A 244 1.73 20.13 5.50
C LYS A 244 0.99 19.36 6.59
N ASN A 245 0.28 20.07 7.46
CA ASN A 245 -0.59 19.49 8.47
C ASN A 245 -1.99 19.20 7.89
N TYR A 246 -2.56 18.05 8.25
CA TYR A 246 -3.91 17.64 7.85
C TYR A 246 -4.71 17.23 9.09
N GLY A 247 -5.89 17.80 9.27
CA GLY A 247 -6.91 17.32 10.21
C GLY A 247 -7.93 16.48 9.45
N VAL A 248 -7.95 15.17 9.72
CA VAL A 248 -8.71 14.19 8.94
C VAL A 248 -9.80 13.60 9.81
N TYR A 249 -11.06 13.71 9.39
CA TYR A 249 -12.15 12.95 9.98
C TYR A 249 -12.01 11.49 9.55
N THR A 250 -12.11 10.55 10.49
CA THR A 250 -12.08 9.12 10.22
C THR A 250 -12.98 8.37 11.20
N HIS A 251 -13.74 7.42 10.67
CA HIS A 251 -14.49 6.48 11.50
C HIS A 251 -14.48 5.08 10.89
N SER A 252 -14.47 4.08 11.76
CA SER A 252 -14.54 2.66 11.39
C SER A 252 -15.75 2.01 12.04
N PHE A 253 -16.65 1.52 11.20
CA PHE A 253 -17.83 0.79 11.63
C PHE A 253 -17.49 -0.70 11.72
N LEU A 254 -17.01 -1.12 12.90
CA LEU A 254 -16.82 -2.53 13.21
C LEU A 254 -18.16 -3.28 13.11
N CYS A 255 -18.12 -4.52 12.64
CA CYS A 255 -19.28 -5.35 12.27
C CYS A 255 -20.03 -4.94 10.99
N TYR A 256 -19.68 -3.82 10.36
CA TYR A 256 -20.29 -3.36 9.11
C TYR A 256 -19.41 -3.65 7.88
N GLY A 257 -18.42 -4.53 8.02
CA GLY A 257 -17.84 -5.20 6.85
C GLY A 257 -18.85 -6.17 6.23
N LYS A 258 -18.70 -6.48 4.94
CA LYS A 258 -19.74 -7.20 4.19
C LYS A 258 -20.06 -8.59 4.78
N ASP A 259 -19.05 -9.32 5.26
CA ASP A 259 -19.23 -10.68 5.78
C ASP A 259 -20.00 -10.64 7.12
N GLN A 260 -19.63 -9.70 8.00
CA GLN A 260 -20.29 -9.52 9.29
C GLN A 260 -21.69 -8.90 9.16
N ALA A 261 -21.91 -8.02 8.19
CA ALA A 261 -23.23 -7.50 7.87
C ALA A 261 -24.16 -8.61 7.36
N LEU A 262 -23.64 -9.55 6.55
CA LEU A 262 -24.40 -10.72 6.10
C LEU A 262 -24.80 -11.60 7.29
N LEU A 263 -23.87 -11.92 8.20
CA LEU A 263 -24.17 -12.70 9.40
C LEU A 263 -25.21 -12.03 10.29
N GLN A 264 -25.12 -10.71 10.48
CA GLN A 264 -26.14 -9.95 11.23
C GLN A 264 -27.52 -10.02 10.56
N LYS A 265 -27.58 -9.89 9.23
CA LYS A 265 -28.83 -10.02 8.46
C LYS A 265 -29.42 -11.41 8.61
N LEU A 266 -28.61 -12.45 8.43
CA LEU A 266 -29.04 -13.85 8.55
C LEU A 266 -29.52 -14.18 9.97
N SER A 267 -28.80 -13.74 11.00
CA SER A 267 -29.20 -13.91 12.40
C SER A 267 -30.55 -13.26 12.70
N LYS A 268 -30.78 -12.06 12.14
CA LYS A 268 -32.08 -11.40 12.25
C LYS A 268 -33.18 -12.16 11.51
N ASP A 269 -32.94 -12.57 10.26
CA ASP A 269 -33.94 -13.23 9.42
C ASP A 269 -34.26 -14.66 9.91
N LEU A 270 -33.42 -15.24 10.75
CA LEU A 270 -33.65 -16.52 11.42
C LEU A 270 -34.76 -16.45 12.48
N GLN A 271 -35.05 -15.26 13.03
CA GLN A 271 -36.06 -15.05 14.08
C GLN A 271 -37.44 -15.56 13.63
N GLY A 272 -38.02 -16.48 14.40
CA GLY A 272 -39.35 -17.03 14.13
C GLY A 272 -39.41 -18.07 12.99
N THR A 273 -38.27 -18.62 12.57
CA THR A 273 -38.20 -19.66 11.54
C THR A 273 -37.84 -21.03 12.13
N ASN A 274 -38.11 -22.10 11.37
CA ASN A 274 -37.77 -23.48 11.75
C ASN A 274 -36.38 -23.92 11.21
N GLY A 275 -35.38 -23.03 11.26
CA GLY A 275 -34.02 -23.31 10.77
C GLY A 275 -33.86 -23.24 9.24
N THR A 276 -34.83 -22.62 8.55
CA THR A 276 -34.74 -22.34 7.10
C THR A 276 -35.00 -20.87 6.84
N ILE A 277 -34.03 -20.19 6.21
CA ILE A 277 -34.13 -18.79 5.83
C ILE A 277 -34.39 -18.72 4.32
N ARG A 278 -35.54 -18.16 3.93
CA ARG A 278 -35.82 -17.82 2.52
C ARG A 278 -35.29 -16.43 2.24
N ASP A 279 -34.11 -16.35 1.64
CA ASP A 279 -33.33 -15.14 1.63
C ASP A 279 -33.37 -14.42 0.26
N PRO A 280 -33.86 -13.17 0.20
CA PRO A 280 -33.95 -12.41 -1.05
C PRO A 280 -32.60 -11.96 -1.60
N CYS A 281 -31.54 -11.97 -0.79
CA CYS A 281 -30.20 -11.53 -1.16
C CYS A 281 -29.35 -12.64 -1.82
N PHE A 282 -29.89 -13.86 -1.92
CA PHE A 282 -29.26 -14.96 -2.66
C PHE A 282 -30.11 -15.30 -3.88
N ASN A 283 -29.44 -15.65 -4.97
CA ASN A 283 -30.06 -16.01 -6.25
C ASN A 283 -31.03 -17.19 -6.12
N SER A 284 -32.10 -17.19 -6.92
CA SER A 284 -33.09 -18.26 -6.91
C SER A 284 -32.45 -19.61 -7.20
N GLY A 285 -32.79 -20.64 -6.41
CA GLY A 285 -32.20 -21.98 -6.53
C GLY A 285 -30.90 -22.19 -5.76
N TYR A 286 -30.26 -21.12 -5.27
CA TYR A 286 -29.10 -21.26 -4.37
C TYR A 286 -29.52 -21.89 -3.03
N ARG A 287 -28.70 -22.82 -2.53
CA ARG A 287 -28.88 -23.44 -1.21
C ARG A 287 -27.54 -23.54 -0.50
N ARG A 288 -27.52 -23.16 0.78
CA ARG A 288 -26.34 -23.31 1.64
C ARG A 288 -26.78 -23.76 3.02
N LYS A 289 -26.13 -24.79 3.54
CA LYS A 289 -26.21 -25.13 4.96
C LYS A 289 -25.06 -24.47 5.71
N MET A 290 -25.34 -23.99 6.91
CA MET A 290 -24.33 -23.44 7.81
C MET A 290 -24.56 -23.99 9.22
N ASN A 291 -23.48 -24.20 9.97
CA ASN A 291 -23.62 -24.58 11.36
C ASN A 291 -24.14 -23.39 12.15
N MET A 292 -24.91 -23.69 13.20
CA MET A 292 -25.39 -22.66 14.10
C MET A 292 -24.23 -21.94 14.80
N SER A 293 -23.16 -22.66 15.15
CA SER A 293 -21.94 -22.09 15.72
C SER A 293 -21.35 -20.97 14.85
N ASP A 294 -21.26 -21.18 13.54
CA ASP A 294 -20.67 -20.22 12.59
C ASP A 294 -21.46 -18.90 12.53
N LEU A 295 -22.74 -18.92 12.92
CA LEU A 295 -23.58 -17.73 12.99
C LEU A 295 -23.47 -17.02 14.35
N TYR A 296 -23.33 -17.78 15.46
CA TYR A 296 -23.37 -17.23 16.82
C TYR A 296 -22.01 -16.93 17.45
N GLU A 297 -20.93 -17.51 16.94
CA GLU A 297 -19.58 -17.22 17.43
C GLU A 297 -19.17 -15.77 17.17
N SER A 298 -19.74 -15.11 16.15
CA SER A 298 -19.39 -13.72 15.87
C SER A 298 -19.90 -12.75 16.96
N PRO A 299 -19.02 -11.94 17.56
CA PRO A 299 -19.43 -10.87 18.49
C PRO A 299 -20.44 -9.87 17.88
N CYS A 300 -20.51 -9.78 16.56
CA CYS A 300 -21.38 -8.86 15.83
C CYS A 300 -22.87 -9.19 15.91
N ILE A 301 -23.21 -10.42 16.31
CA ILE A 301 -24.60 -10.88 16.40
C ILE A 301 -25.14 -10.86 17.83
N ARG A 302 -24.31 -10.58 18.85
CA ARG A 302 -24.71 -10.56 20.28
C ARG A 302 -25.89 -9.66 20.59
N ARG A 303 -26.06 -8.56 19.85
CA ARG A 303 -27.23 -7.68 19.97
C ARG A 303 -28.56 -8.38 19.65
N PHE A 304 -28.51 -9.50 18.93
CA PHE A 304 -29.67 -10.32 18.59
C PHE A 304 -29.84 -11.53 19.52
N GLU A 305 -28.81 -11.93 20.30
CA GLU A 305 -28.82 -13.09 21.22
C GLU A 305 -29.91 -13.01 22.30
N ALA A 306 -30.20 -11.81 22.82
CA ALA A 306 -31.20 -11.61 23.88
C ALA A 306 -32.62 -12.06 23.49
N THR A 307 -32.86 -12.37 22.21
CA THR A 307 -34.13 -12.85 21.65
C THR A 307 -34.19 -14.38 21.51
N PHE A 308 -33.13 -15.12 21.84
CA PHE A 308 -32.99 -16.54 21.50
C PHE A 308 -32.57 -17.42 22.69
N PRO A 309 -33.48 -17.84 23.58
CA PRO A 309 -33.08 -18.76 24.64
C PRO A 309 -32.66 -20.13 24.08
N PHE A 310 -33.32 -20.67 23.06
CA PHE A 310 -33.01 -22.00 22.52
C PHE A 310 -33.59 -22.16 21.10
N LEU A 311 -32.76 -22.07 20.07
CA LEU A 311 -33.12 -22.57 18.74
C LEU A 311 -32.70 -24.05 18.65
N PRO A 312 -33.62 -24.99 18.38
CA PRO A 312 -33.40 -26.43 18.58
C PRO A 312 -32.67 -27.13 17.41
N PHE A 313 -32.09 -26.36 16.47
CA PHE A 313 -31.50 -26.92 15.25
C PHE A 313 -29.97 -26.70 15.20
N PRO A 314 -29.19 -27.74 14.84
CA PRO A 314 -27.73 -27.66 14.75
C PRO A 314 -27.26 -26.94 13.47
N GLU A 315 -28.09 -26.92 12.43
CA GLU A 315 -27.81 -26.32 11.13
C GLU A 315 -28.93 -25.37 10.71
N VAL A 316 -28.57 -24.35 9.93
CA VAL A 316 -29.49 -23.44 9.25
C VAL A 316 -29.37 -23.63 7.74
N GLU A 317 -30.49 -23.78 7.04
CA GLU A 317 -30.54 -23.83 5.57
C GLU A 317 -30.96 -22.47 5.01
N ILE A 318 -30.07 -21.86 4.21
CA ILE A 318 -30.36 -20.66 3.41
C ILE A 318 -30.89 -21.12 2.06
N ARG A 319 -32.03 -20.57 1.64
CA ARG A 319 -32.65 -20.80 0.32
C ARG A 319 -32.85 -19.47 -0.39
N GLY A 320 -32.13 -19.26 -1.49
CA GLY A 320 -32.21 -18.02 -2.26
C GLY A 320 -33.54 -17.89 -3.00
N ILE A 321 -34.11 -16.68 -2.98
CA ILE A 321 -35.32 -16.32 -3.74
C ILE A 321 -35.09 -15.20 -4.77
N GLY A 322 -33.93 -14.54 -4.75
CA GLY A 322 -33.48 -13.61 -5.79
C GLY A 322 -34.38 -12.39 -5.98
N ASN A 323 -34.49 -11.52 -4.96
CA ASN A 323 -35.31 -10.31 -5.05
C ASN A 323 -34.57 -9.10 -4.48
N TYR A 324 -34.10 -8.23 -5.37
CA TYR A 324 -33.31 -7.04 -4.99
C TYR A 324 -34.05 -6.12 -4.01
N GLN A 325 -35.33 -5.79 -4.24
CA GLN A 325 -36.03 -4.82 -3.40
C GLN A 325 -36.28 -5.36 -1.99
N GLN A 326 -36.60 -6.65 -1.85
CA GLN A 326 -36.71 -7.31 -0.54
C GLN A 326 -35.35 -7.42 0.15
N CYS A 327 -34.29 -7.72 -0.61
CA CYS A 327 -32.92 -7.74 -0.09
C CYS A 327 -32.52 -6.37 0.46
N GLN A 328 -32.75 -5.31 -0.30
CA GLN A 328 -32.47 -3.93 0.10
C GLN A 328 -33.23 -3.58 1.39
N ARG A 329 -34.52 -3.90 1.49
CA ARG A 329 -35.31 -3.64 2.70
C ARG A 329 -34.78 -4.39 3.93
N SER A 330 -34.39 -5.66 3.78
CA SER A 330 -33.80 -6.45 4.87
C SER A 330 -32.47 -5.83 5.34
N ILE A 331 -31.60 -5.45 4.38
CA ILE A 331 -30.31 -4.81 4.67
C ILE A 331 -30.48 -3.46 5.37
N LEU A 332 -31.42 -2.62 4.93
CA LEU A 332 -31.63 -1.28 5.51
C LEU A 332 -31.92 -1.32 7.01
N GLN A 333 -32.50 -2.43 7.49
CA GLN A 333 -32.81 -2.59 8.91
C GLN A 333 -31.56 -2.87 9.78
N LEU A 334 -30.37 -3.04 9.19
CA LEU A 334 -29.10 -3.14 9.92
C LEU A 334 -28.59 -1.78 10.40
N PHE A 335 -29.04 -0.70 9.78
CA PHE A 335 -28.65 0.68 10.08
C PHE A 335 -29.69 1.33 10.99
N ASN A 336 -29.30 1.70 12.21
CA ASN A 336 -30.19 2.45 13.09
C ASN A 336 -30.02 3.96 12.84
N THR A 337 -31.03 4.59 12.25
CA THR A 337 -31.05 6.04 11.97
C THR A 337 -32.04 6.79 12.86
N SER A 338 -32.61 6.14 13.88
CA SER A 338 -33.65 6.73 14.74
C SER A 338 -33.13 7.78 15.74
N TYR A 339 -31.83 7.77 16.03
CA TYR A 339 -31.20 8.65 17.01
C TYR A 339 -29.90 9.24 16.46
N CYS A 340 -29.74 10.56 16.60
CA CYS A 340 -28.52 11.28 16.27
C CYS A 340 -28.29 12.39 17.31
N PRO A 341 -27.21 12.32 18.12
CA PRO A 341 -26.90 13.35 19.12
C PRO A 341 -26.12 14.55 18.54
N TYR A 342 -25.83 14.55 17.25
CA TYR A 342 -25.01 15.55 16.54
C TYR A 342 -25.83 16.28 15.47
N SER A 343 -25.24 17.28 14.81
CA SER A 343 -25.89 17.98 13.68
C SER A 343 -26.22 17.06 12.50
N SER A 344 -25.38 16.05 12.27
CA SER A 344 -25.57 15.03 11.26
C SER A 344 -24.90 13.74 11.70
N CYS A 345 -25.55 12.61 11.45
CA CYS A 345 -25.01 11.29 11.73
C CYS A 345 -25.04 10.44 10.47
N SER A 346 -24.12 9.47 10.41
CA SER A 346 -24.20 8.33 9.51
C SER A 346 -25.35 7.42 9.98
N PHE A 347 -25.02 6.36 10.71
CA PHE A 347 -25.97 5.49 11.40
C PHE A 347 -25.45 5.17 12.81
N ASN A 348 -26.30 4.57 13.64
CA ASN A 348 -26.04 4.23 15.04
C ASN A 348 -25.61 5.43 15.91
N GLY A 349 -26.11 6.63 15.61
CA GLY A 349 -25.76 7.85 16.34
C GLY A 349 -24.31 8.32 16.16
N ILE A 350 -23.59 7.82 15.15
CA ILE A 350 -22.22 8.23 14.86
C ILE A 350 -22.22 9.50 14.03
N PHE A 351 -21.56 10.55 14.54
CA PHE A 351 -21.35 11.82 13.83
C PHE A 351 -20.78 11.58 12.43
N LEU A 352 -21.33 12.25 11.41
CA LEU A 352 -20.76 12.30 10.06
C LEU A 352 -20.77 13.75 9.58
N PRO A 353 -19.59 14.37 9.37
CA PRO A 353 -19.52 15.71 8.78
C PRO A 353 -20.16 15.73 7.38
N PRO A 354 -20.64 16.88 6.90
CA PRO A 354 -21.10 17.02 5.51
C PRO A 354 -20.02 16.55 4.53
N LEU A 355 -20.41 15.67 3.60
CA LEU A 355 -19.51 15.14 2.59
C LEU A 355 -19.00 16.28 1.69
N GLN A 356 -17.74 16.17 1.28
CA GLN A 356 -17.15 17.08 0.31
C GLN A 356 -16.00 16.43 -0.48
N GLY A 357 -15.77 16.95 -1.67
CA GLY A 357 -14.71 16.49 -2.55
C GLY A 357 -14.99 15.10 -3.13
N ASN A 358 -14.02 14.59 -3.87
CA ASN A 358 -14.08 13.26 -4.48
C ASN A 358 -13.69 12.17 -3.46
N PHE A 359 -14.20 10.95 -3.62
CA PHE A 359 -13.94 9.80 -2.77
C PHE A 359 -13.38 8.63 -3.58
N GLY A 360 -12.27 8.04 -3.13
CA GLY A 360 -11.78 6.76 -3.62
C GLY A 360 -12.36 5.62 -2.81
N ALA A 361 -13.14 4.74 -3.44
CA ALA A 361 -13.72 3.54 -2.84
C ALA A 361 -12.96 2.28 -3.27
N PHE A 362 -12.33 1.58 -2.34
CA PHE A 362 -11.42 0.47 -2.63
C PHE A 362 -11.77 -0.80 -1.84
N SER A 363 -10.90 -1.81 -1.89
CA SER A 363 -11.15 -3.14 -1.30
C SER A 363 -12.44 -3.76 -1.86
N ALA A 364 -13.34 -4.28 -1.01
CA ALA A 364 -14.55 -4.92 -1.47
C ALA A 364 -15.52 -3.96 -2.19
N PHE A 365 -15.42 -2.64 -1.98
CA PHE A 365 -16.15 -1.69 -2.83
C PHE A 365 -15.74 -1.87 -4.30
N TYR A 366 -14.44 -1.94 -4.59
CA TYR A 366 -13.94 -2.11 -5.94
C TYR A 366 -14.28 -3.48 -6.51
N TYR A 367 -13.89 -4.57 -5.84
CA TYR A 367 -14.02 -5.92 -6.42
C TYR A 367 -15.46 -6.34 -6.70
N VAL A 368 -16.41 -5.92 -5.85
CA VAL A 368 -17.84 -6.19 -6.10
C VAL A 368 -18.34 -5.40 -7.30
N MET A 369 -17.96 -4.13 -7.42
CA MET A 369 -18.38 -3.29 -8.54
C MET A 369 -17.71 -3.70 -9.85
N GLU A 370 -16.45 -4.13 -9.80
CA GLU A 370 -15.71 -4.66 -10.96
C GLU A 370 -16.39 -5.91 -11.50
N PHE A 371 -16.75 -6.87 -10.62
CA PHE A 371 -17.48 -8.07 -11.02
C PHE A 371 -18.83 -7.75 -11.69
N LEU A 372 -19.55 -6.76 -11.16
CA LEU A 372 -20.84 -6.31 -11.72
C LEU A 372 -20.69 -5.41 -12.95
N ASN A 373 -19.45 -5.16 -13.42
CA ASN A 373 -19.11 -4.27 -14.52
C ASN A 373 -19.63 -2.83 -14.31
N LEU A 374 -19.43 -2.31 -13.10
CA LEU A 374 -19.87 -0.98 -12.64
C LEU A 374 -18.69 -0.03 -12.37
N THR A 375 -17.48 -0.37 -12.82
CA THR A 375 -16.24 0.40 -12.63
C THR A 375 -15.78 1.15 -13.90
N SER A 376 -16.57 1.17 -14.98
CA SER A 376 -16.24 1.80 -16.26
C SER A 376 -16.04 3.33 -16.18
N GLU A 377 -15.28 3.90 -17.13
CA GLU A 377 -14.90 5.34 -17.17
C GLU A 377 -16.09 6.31 -17.22
N GLU A 378 -17.20 5.94 -17.88
CA GLU A 378 -18.46 6.65 -17.68
C GLU A 378 -19.07 6.21 -16.35
N GLN A 379 -19.05 7.12 -15.39
CA GLN A 379 -19.47 6.86 -14.03
C GLN A 379 -20.89 6.31 -14.01
N SER A 380 -21.01 5.05 -13.60
CA SER A 380 -22.29 4.36 -13.52
C SER A 380 -23.21 5.11 -12.56
N THR A 381 -24.28 5.70 -13.09
CA THR A 381 -25.29 6.36 -12.26
C THR A 381 -25.87 5.38 -11.25
N HIS A 382 -26.31 5.86 -10.07
CA HIS A 382 -26.95 4.98 -9.09
C HIS A 382 -28.12 4.17 -9.72
N LYS A 383 -28.81 4.73 -10.73
CA LYS A 383 -29.92 4.05 -11.43
C LYS A 383 -29.43 2.85 -12.22
N LYS A 384 -28.28 2.98 -12.89
CA LYS A 384 -27.67 1.87 -13.61
C LYS A 384 -27.32 0.74 -12.63
N MET A 385 -26.76 1.07 -11.48
CA MET A 385 -26.43 0.07 -10.46
C MET A 385 -27.66 -0.68 -9.95
N ILE A 386 -28.74 0.04 -9.61
CA ILE A 386 -30.01 -0.57 -9.22
C ILE A 386 -30.47 -1.55 -10.29
N SER A 387 -30.51 -1.13 -11.56
CA SER A 387 -30.95 -2.00 -12.66
C SER A 387 -30.05 -3.24 -12.86
N THR A 388 -28.74 -3.08 -12.68
CA THR A 388 -27.78 -4.18 -12.75
C THR A 388 -27.98 -5.17 -11.61
N LEU A 389 -28.21 -4.68 -10.38
CA LEU A 389 -28.46 -5.52 -9.21
C LEU A 389 -29.81 -6.22 -9.29
N GLU A 390 -30.87 -5.54 -9.74
CA GLU A 390 -32.18 -6.15 -9.99
C GLU A 390 -32.07 -7.32 -10.97
N LYS A 391 -31.35 -7.11 -12.08
CA LYS A 391 -31.08 -8.16 -13.06
C LYS A 391 -30.28 -9.29 -12.43
N PHE A 392 -29.11 -9.00 -11.86
CA PHE A 392 -28.20 -10.01 -11.31
C PHE A 392 -28.86 -10.85 -10.20
N CYS A 393 -29.52 -10.22 -9.23
CA CYS A 393 -30.18 -10.91 -8.12
C CYS A 393 -31.32 -11.83 -8.58
N SER A 394 -32.02 -11.48 -9.67
CA SER A 394 -33.12 -12.27 -10.21
C SER A 394 -32.67 -13.50 -11.02
N GLN A 395 -31.40 -13.57 -11.41
CA GLN A 395 -30.90 -14.70 -12.20
C GLN A 395 -30.91 -16.00 -11.39
N PRO A 396 -31.31 -17.14 -12.00
CA PRO A 396 -31.18 -18.45 -11.38
C PRO A 396 -29.72 -18.79 -11.06
N TRP A 397 -29.50 -19.48 -9.95
CA TRP A 397 -28.17 -19.90 -9.51
C TRP A 397 -27.46 -20.79 -10.53
N GLU A 398 -28.19 -21.72 -11.16
CA GLU A 398 -27.65 -22.62 -12.19
C GLU A 398 -27.08 -21.85 -13.39
N GLU A 399 -27.76 -20.80 -13.85
CA GLU A 399 -27.25 -19.94 -14.93
C GLU A 399 -25.96 -19.24 -14.51
N LEU A 400 -25.90 -18.70 -13.27
CA LEU A 400 -24.69 -18.06 -12.77
C LEU A 400 -23.52 -19.04 -12.69
N GLN A 401 -23.76 -20.29 -12.29
CA GLN A 401 -22.71 -21.33 -12.27
C GLN A 401 -22.20 -21.64 -13.69
N MET A 402 -23.06 -21.62 -14.70
CA MET A 402 -22.66 -21.83 -16.10
C MET A 402 -21.83 -20.64 -16.63
N TYR A 403 -22.27 -19.41 -16.38
CA TYR A 403 -21.61 -18.22 -16.92
C TYR A 403 -20.34 -17.82 -16.16
N PHE A 404 -20.28 -18.10 -14.85
CA PHE A 404 -19.21 -17.65 -13.95
C PHE A 404 -18.55 -18.79 -13.17
N GLY A 405 -18.52 -20.01 -13.72
CA GLY A 405 -18.01 -21.21 -13.04
C GLY A 405 -16.55 -21.14 -12.58
N GLU A 406 -15.74 -20.23 -13.13
CA GLU A 406 -14.36 -19.98 -12.70
C GLU A 406 -14.29 -19.17 -11.38
N VAL A 407 -15.33 -18.42 -11.05
CA VAL A 407 -15.41 -17.63 -9.82
C VAL A 407 -15.73 -18.58 -8.66
N LYS A 408 -14.94 -18.52 -7.59
CA LYS A 408 -15.20 -19.35 -6.40
C LYS A 408 -16.61 -19.08 -5.88
N GLU A 409 -17.34 -20.15 -5.61
CA GLU A 409 -18.74 -20.11 -5.15
C GLU A 409 -18.95 -19.17 -3.96
N LYS A 410 -18.02 -19.15 -2.99
CA LYS A 410 -18.04 -18.23 -1.85
C LYS A 410 -18.25 -16.77 -2.26
N TYR A 411 -17.60 -16.32 -3.34
CA TYR A 411 -17.76 -14.95 -3.82
C TYR A 411 -19.01 -14.81 -4.69
N LEU A 412 -19.21 -15.75 -5.63
CA LEU A 412 -20.31 -15.68 -6.60
C LEU A 412 -21.68 -15.64 -5.93
N SER A 413 -21.90 -16.48 -4.91
CA SER A 413 -23.15 -16.55 -4.15
C SER A 413 -23.46 -15.29 -3.34
N GLU A 414 -22.47 -14.46 -3.04
CA GLU A 414 -22.60 -13.29 -2.16
C GLU A 414 -22.70 -11.97 -2.93
N TYR A 415 -22.57 -11.94 -4.26
CA TYR A 415 -22.55 -10.67 -5.00
C TYR A 415 -23.89 -9.93 -5.01
N CYS A 416 -25.03 -10.64 -5.01
CA CYS A 416 -26.34 -10.00 -4.90
C CYS A 416 -26.48 -9.26 -3.55
N PHE A 417 -26.15 -9.94 -2.44
CA PHE A 417 -26.06 -9.32 -1.12
C PHE A 417 -25.05 -8.17 -1.10
N SER A 418 -23.80 -8.42 -1.52
CA SER A 418 -22.69 -7.47 -1.38
C SER A 418 -22.91 -6.19 -2.18
N GLY A 419 -23.41 -6.30 -3.41
CA GLY A 419 -23.72 -5.15 -4.24
C GLY A 419 -24.88 -4.33 -3.68
N THR A 420 -25.94 -5.00 -3.20
CA THR A 420 -27.07 -4.34 -2.53
C THR A 420 -26.65 -3.67 -1.21
N TYR A 421 -25.77 -4.33 -0.46
CA TYR A 421 -25.20 -3.82 0.79
C TYR A 421 -24.36 -2.57 0.57
N ILE A 422 -23.47 -2.57 -0.43
CA ILE A 422 -22.68 -1.39 -0.78
C ILE A 422 -23.59 -0.22 -1.15
N LEU A 423 -24.62 -0.45 -1.96
CA LEU A 423 -25.53 0.61 -2.36
C LEU A 423 -26.30 1.19 -1.15
N ALA A 424 -26.80 0.33 -0.27
CA ALA A 424 -27.46 0.76 0.98
C ALA A 424 -26.49 1.52 1.91
N LEU A 425 -25.26 1.04 2.05
CA LEU A 425 -24.23 1.69 2.87
C LEU A 425 -23.88 3.08 2.33
N LEU A 426 -23.64 3.22 1.02
CA LEU A 426 -23.27 4.50 0.41
C LEU A 426 -24.43 5.50 0.46
N LEU A 427 -25.65 5.08 0.10
CA LEU A 427 -26.80 5.99 0.02
C LEU A 427 -27.44 6.30 1.38
N ASN A 428 -27.62 5.29 2.23
CA ASN A 428 -28.36 5.43 3.49
C ASN A 428 -27.44 5.48 4.71
N GLY A 429 -26.25 4.89 4.63
CA GLY A 429 -25.27 4.93 5.71
C GLY A 429 -24.41 6.19 5.64
N TYR A 430 -23.76 6.44 4.51
CA TYR A 430 -22.86 7.58 4.30
C TYR A 430 -23.54 8.79 3.67
N HIS A 431 -24.83 8.69 3.32
CA HIS A 431 -25.64 9.80 2.79
C HIS A 431 -25.11 10.39 1.47
N PHE A 432 -24.48 9.56 0.62
CA PHE A 432 -24.27 9.95 -0.77
C PHE A 432 -25.62 10.07 -1.48
N THR A 433 -25.85 11.19 -2.15
CA THR A 433 -27.09 11.47 -2.86
C THR A 433 -26.94 11.19 -4.36
N ALA A 434 -28.01 11.39 -5.12
CA ALA A 434 -27.95 11.38 -6.58
C ALA A 434 -26.88 12.33 -7.14
N GLU A 435 -26.68 13.47 -6.47
CA GLU A 435 -25.77 14.52 -6.92
C GLU A 435 -24.32 14.23 -6.52
N SER A 436 -24.08 13.72 -5.31
CA SER A 436 -22.73 13.37 -4.83
C SER A 436 -22.28 11.97 -5.23
N TRP A 437 -23.15 11.17 -5.85
CA TRP A 437 -22.77 9.87 -6.41
C TRP A 437 -21.60 9.99 -7.41
N LYS A 438 -21.58 11.09 -8.17
CA LYS A 438 -20.52 11.38 -9.15
C LYS A 438 -19.16 11.66 -8.50
N ASP A 439 -19.12 11.83 -7.19
CA ASP A 439 -17.89 12.10 -6.47
C ASP A 439 -17.23 10.78 -6.02
N ILE A 440 -17.88 9.62 -6.19
CA ILE A 440 -17.36 8.30 -5.81
C ILE A 440 -16.64 7.62 -6.99
N HIS A 441 -15.37 7.29 -6.80
CA HIS A 441 -14.55 6.58 -7.76
C HIS A 441 -14.12 5.23 -7.20
N PHE A 442 -14.55 4.13 -7.82
CA PHE A 442 -14.14 2.79 -7.41
C PHE A 442 -12.72 2.48 -7.92
N MET A 443 -11.78 2.20 -7.02
CA MET A 443 -10.35 2.07 -7.33
C MET A 443 -9.77 0.75 -6.81
N GLY A 444 -9.21 -0.07 -7.70
CA GLY A 444 -8.50 -1.29 -7.34
C GLY A 444 -7.00 -1.08 -7.20
N LYS A 445 -6.39 -0.57 -8.28
CA LYS A 445 -4.98 -0.18 -8.32
C LYS A 445 -4.85 1.23 -8.88
N VAL A 446 -3.94 2.02 -8.32
CA VAL A 446 -3.53 3.31 -8.88
C VAL A 446 -2.04 3.22 -9.19
N ARG A 447 -1.64 3.50 -10.45
CA ARG A 447 -0.25 3.36 -10.92
C ARG A 447 0.37 1.99 -10.58
N SER A 448 -0.38 0.92 -10.85
CA SER A 448 0.01 -0.48 -10.56
C SER A 448 0.23 -0.82 -9.08
N THR A 449 -0.06 0.10 -8.16
CA THR A 449 0.03 -0.11 -6.71
C THR A 449 -1.36 -0.41 -6.14
N SER A 450 -1.45 -1.42 -5.28
CA SER A 450 -2.70 -1.83 -4.64
C SER A 450 -3.15 -0.75 -3.65
N VAL A 451 -4.43 -0.39 -3.69
CA VAL A 451 -5.00 0.61 -2.78
C VAL A 451 -5.41 -0.08 -1.47
N GLY A 452 -4.83 0.39 -0.35
CA GLY A 452 -5.07 -0.13 0.99
C GLY A 452 -4.31 0.68 2.04
N TRP A 453 -4.47 0.35 3.31
CA TRP A 453 -3.87 1.13 4.40
C TRP A 453 -2.33 0.98 4.51
N THR A 454 -1.75 -0.10 3.99
CA THR A 454 -0.34 -0.46 4.19
C THR A 454 0.67 0.55 3.64
N LEU A 455 0.41 1.13 2.46
CA LEU A 455 1.30 2.15 1.89
C LEU A 455 1.29 3.45 2.72
N GLY A 456 0.11 3.90 3.16
CA GLY A 456 -0.03 5.08 4.02
C GLY A 456 0.61 4.88 5.38
N TYR A 457 0.53 3.66 5.93
CA TYR A 457 1.28 3.29 7.13
C TYR A 457 2.79 3.42 6.89
N MET A 458 3.30 2.85 5.80
CA MET A 458 4.72 2.95 5.45
C MET A 458 5.16 4.41 5.23
N LEU A 459 4.36 5.22 4.53
CA LEU A 459 4.64 6.65 4.33
C LEU A 459 4.73 7.41 5.66
N ASN A 460 3.80 7.18 6.57
CA ASN A 460 3.84 7.80 7.89
C ASN A 460 5.09 7.36 8.69
N LEU A 461 5.48 6.09 8.57
CA LEU A 461 6.73 5.59 9.17
C LEU A 461 7.98 6.21 8.55
N THR A 462 7.98 6.54 7.25
CA THR A 462 9.15 7.20 6.65
C THR A 462 9.46 8.55 7.31
N ASN A 463 8.47 9.25 7.88
CA ASN A 463 8.69 10.48 8.65
C ASN A 463 9.46 10.23 9.97
N MET A 464 9.44 9.00 10.49
CA MET A 464 10.15 8.63 11.72
C MET A 464 11.59 8.16 11.46
N ILE A 465 11.91 7.83 10.21
CA ILE A 465 13.26 7.47 9.79
C ILE A 465 14.00 8.80 9.50
N PRO A 466 15.29 8.97 9.83
CA PRO A 466 16.05 10.14 9.38
C PRO A 466 16.23 10.17 7.85
N SER A 467 16.35 11.34 7.22
CA SER A 467 16.80 11.42 5.83
C SER A 467 18.30 11.13 5.78
N GLU A 468 18.74 10.33 4.82
CA GLU A 468 20.17 10.18 4.55
C GLU A 468 20.62 11.25 3.55
N GLU A 469 21.89 11.65 3.63
CA GLU A 469 22.48 12.52 2.61
C GLU A 469 22.70 11.73 1.30
N PRO A 470 22.56 12.39 0.14
CA PRO A 470 22.82 11.74 -1.13
C PRO A 470 24.27 11.25 -1.18
N LEU A 471 24.48 10.04 -1.69
CA LEU A 471 25.81 9.48 -1.91
C LEU A 471 26.63 10.47 -2.75
N SER A 472 27.75 10.94 -2.20
CA SER A 472 28.66 11.80 -2.93
C SER A 472 29.59 10.98 -3.81
N THR A 473 29.91 11.51 -4.99
CA THR A 473 31.02 10.99 -5.80
C THR A 473 32.33 11.01 -4.98
N PRO A 474 33.26 10.08 -5.23
CA PRO A 474 34.46 9.93 -4.40
C PRO A 474 35.36 11.17 -4.40
N LEU A 475 35.30 12.00 -5.45
CA LEU A 475 36.01 13.28 -5.52
C LEU A 475 35.00 14.43 -5.60
N SER A 476 35.28 15.51 -4.86
CA SER A 476 34.56 16.77 -5.04
C SER A 476 34.67 17.26 -6.50
N HIS A 477 33.67 17.97 -7.00
CA HIS A 477 33.70 18.51 -8.36
C HIS A 477 34.97 19.34 -8.61
N SER A 478 35.40 20.15 -7.65
CA SER A 478 36.65 20.93 -7.74
C SER A 478 37.89 20.04 -7.85
N THR A 479 37.99 18.99 -7.02
CA THR A 479 39.13 18.07 -7.02
C THR A 479 39.19 17.26 -8.32
N TYR A 480 38.05 16.79 -8.80
CA TYR A 480 37.96 16.06 -10.07
C TYR A 480 38.43 16.92 -11.24
N VAL A 481 37.90 18.15 -11.37
CA VAL A 481 38.31 19.09 -12.43
C VAL A 481 39.80 19.40 -12.34
N PHE A 482 40.30 19.70 -11.14
CA PHE A 482 41.72 19.99 -10.93
C PHE A 482 42.61 18.83 -11.39
N LEU A 483 42.30 17.60 -10.97
CA LEU A 483 43.08 16.42 -11.33
C LEU A 483 43.00 16.12 -12.85
N MET A 484 41.83 16.26 -13.46
CA MET A 484 41.66 16.10 -14.92
C MET A 484 42.51 17.10 -15.70
N VAL A 485 42.52 18.38 -15.28
CA VAL A 485 43.32 19.43 -15.92
C VAL A 485 44.82 19.17 -15.69
N LEU A 486 45.22 18.81 -14.48
CA LEU A 486 46.61 18.54 -14.13
C LEU A 486 47.20 17.40 -14.96
N PHE A 487 46.53 16.24 -15.02
CA PHE A 487 47.02 15.09 -15.79
C PHE A 487 47.00 15.35 -17.29
N SER A 488 46.03 16.12 -17.80
CA SER A 488 46.00 16.54 -19.20
C SER A 488 47.17 17.46 -19.54
N LEU A 489 47.51 18.42 -18.67
CA LEU A 489 48.67 19.31 -18.85
C LEU A 489 49.98 18.52 -18.81
N ILE A 490 50.14 17.60 -17.87
CA ILE A 490 51.31 16.71 -17.80
C ILE A 490 51.45 15.90 -19.10
N LEU A 491 50.35 15.33 -19.61
CA LEU A 491 50.34 14.59 -20.87
C LEU A 491 50.81 15.46 -22.04
N VAL A 492 50.26 16.68 -22.17
CA VAL A 492 50.65 17.63 -23.22
C VAL A 492 52.13 17.98 -23.11
N ILE A 493 52.64 18.29 -21.91
CA ILE A 493 54.05 18.61 -21.69
C ILE A 493 54.95 17.43 -22.08
N VAL A 494 54.61 16.21 -21.66
CA VAL A 494 55.37 14.99 -21.99
C VAL A 494 55.39 14.72 -23.49
N VAL A 495 54.26 14.88 -24.18
CA VAL A 495 54.16 14.72 -25.64
C VAL A 495 54.96 15.79 -26.36
N VAL A 496 54.84 17.06 -25.96
CA VAL A 496 55.58 18.17 -26.56
C VAL A 496 57.09 17.95 -26.39
N ILE A 497 57.56 17.65 -25.17
CA ILE A 497 58.97 17.35 -24.90
C ILE A 497 59.45 16.15 -25.74
N GLY A 498 58.64 15.08 -25.82
CA GLY A 498 58.94 13.92 -26.65
C GLY A 498 59.09 14.26 -28.14
N ILE A 499 58.17 15.05 -28.70
CA ILE A 499 58.22 15.53 -30.09
C ILE A 499 59.45 16.42 -30.32
N PHE A 500 59.76 17.34 -29.40
CA PHE A 500 60.92 18.21 -29.49
C PHE A 500 62.25 17.43 -29.45
N ILE A 501 62.36 16.41 -28.58
CA ILE A 501 63.55 15.54 -28.51
C ILE A 501 63.67 14.68 -29.77
N PHE A 502 62.56 14.21 -30.33
CA PHE A 502 62.54 13.41 -31.56
C PHE A 502 62.92 14.23 -32.81
N HIS A 503 62.43 15.47 -32.93
CA HIS A 503 62.67 16.33 -34.10
C HIS A 503 63.96 17.17 -34.03
N LYS A 504 64.47 17.50 -32.85
CA LYS A 504 65.70 18.31 -32.67
C LYS A 504 66.65 17.74 -31.60
N PRO A 505 67.23 16.54 -31.82
CA PRO A 505 68.14 15.92 -30.85
C PRO A 505 69.43 16.70 -30.59
N SER A 506 69.84 17.59 -31.51
CA SER A 506 71.09 18.37 -31.41
C SER A 506 71.04 19.58 -30.48
N TYR A 507 69.86 20.06 -30.08
CA TYR A 507 69.70 21.27 -29.27
C TYR A 507 69.85 21.01 -27.75
N PHE A 508 69.47 19.83 -27.28
CA PHE A 508 69.53 19.47 -25.86
C PHE A 508 70.95 19.16 -25.36
N TRP A 509 71.86 18.84 -26.29
CA TRP A 509 73.20 18.34 -26.00
C TRP A 509 74.30 19.37 -26.21
N LYS A 510 73.93 20.64 -26.43
CA LYS A 510 74.89 21.73 -26.61
C LYS A 510 75.43 22.30 -25.29
N ASP A 511 74.69 22.10 -24.19
CA ASP A 511 74.99 22.69 -22.87
C ASP A 511 75.10 21.66 -21.72
N MET A 512 75.23 20.36 -22.02
CA MET A 512 75.36 19.27 -21.01
C MET A 512 76.76 18.66 -20.96
N VAL A 513 77.80 19.43 -21.31
CA VAL A 513 79.22 19.12 -21.12
C VAL A 513 79.88 20.23 -20.31
#